data_AF-A0A2S5TAT7-F1
#
_entry.id   AF-A0A2S5TAT7-F1
#
_cell.length_a   1.000
_cell.length_b   1.000
_cell.length_c   1.000
_cell.angle_alpha   90.00
_cell.angle_beta   90.00
_cell.angle_gamma   90.00
#
_symmetry.space_group_name_H-M   'P 1'
#
loop_
_entity.id
_entity.type
_entity.pdbx_description
1 polymer ?
#
loop_
_entity_poly.entity_id
_entity_poly.type
_entity_poly.pdbx_seq_one_letter_code
_entity_poly.pdbx_strand_id
1 'polypeptide(L)'
;HSDSLWPEVPEYLYKSIRHLTDAQIDKVTHGNAMRFFNFDPFKHHRREDLTVGALRARAKADGVDTTPVSSGGAKPLAEGEQARPITSGDLMKMFSHHSKAA
;
A
#
# COMPACT_ATOMS: atom_id res chain seq x y z
N HIS A 1 1.69 2.59 -2.90
CA HIS A 1 1.63 2.60 -4.38
C HIS A 1 0.17 2.38 -4.81
N SER A 2 -0.21 2.75 -6.04
CA SER A 2 -1.61 2.74 -6.50
C SER A 2 -2.25 1.34 -6.57
N ASP A 3 -1.43 0.29 -6.55
CA ASP A 3 -1.82 -1.11 -6.45
C ASP A 3 -2.02 -1.60 -5.00
N SER A 4 -1.79 -0.74 -4.02
CA SER A 4 -2.00 -1.06 -2.60
C SER A 4 -3.46 -0.84 -2.21
N LEU A 5 -3.94 -1.66 -1.26
CA LEU A 5 -5.27 -1.56 -0.67
C LEU A 5 -5.27 -0.73 0.63
N TRP A 6 -4.32 0.20 0.80
CA TRP A 6 -4.24 1.04 1.99
C TRP A 6 -5.44 2.00 2.07
N PRO A 7 -6.05 2.19 3.26
CA PRO A 7 -5.65 1.67 4.59
C PRO A 7 -6.32 0.35 5.02
N GLU A 8 -7.20 -0.23 4.19
CA GLU A 8 -8.00 -1.42 4.51
C GLU A 8 -7.35 -2.76 4.11
N VAL A 9 -6.03 -2.77 3.88
CA VAL A 9 -5.28 -3.98 3.47
C VAL A 9 -5.61 -5.20 4.34
N PRO A 10 -5.64 -5.11 5.69
CA PRO A 10 -5.93 -6.27 6.53
C PRO A 10 -7.35 -6.80 6.33
N GLU A 11 -8.34 -5.94 6.15
CA GLU A 11 -9.74 -6.32 5.94
C GLU A 11 -9.94 -7.02 4.59
N TYR A 12 -9.30 -6.53 3.53
CA TYR A 12 -9.33 -7.18 2.23
C TYR A 12 -8.59 -8.51 2.25
N LEU A 13 -7.40 -8.55 2.85
CA LEU A 13 -6.61 -9.78 2.96
C LEU A 13 -7.35 -10.87 3.74
N TYR A 14 -7.93 -10.52 4.89
CA TYR A 14 -8.59 -11.48 5.77
C TYR A 14 -9.75 -12.20 5.08
N LYS A 15 -10.53 -11.51 4.23
CA LYS A 15 -11.58 -12.13 3.41
C LYS A 15 -11.03 -13.26 2.54
N SER A 16 -9.82 -13.09 2.00
CA SER A 16 -9.18 -14.06 1.12
C SER A 16 -8.50 -15.22 1.86
N ILE A 17 -8.04 -15.02 3.10
CA ILE A 17 -7.22 -16.03 3.81
C ILE A 17 -7.92 -16.71 5.00
N ARG A 18 -9.12 -16.27 5.41
CA ARG A 18 -9.82 -16.81 6.61
C ARG A 18 -10.13 -18.32 6.59
N HIS A 19 -9.99 -18.98 5.45
CA HIS A 19 -10.21 -20.42 5.28
C HIS A 19 -8.94 -21.25 5.54
N LEU A 20 -7.79 -20.60 5.69
CA LEU A 20 -6.51 -21.23 5.97
C LEU A 20 -6.36 -21.52 7.47
N THR A 21 -5.45 -22.43 7.81
CA THR A 21 -5.06 -22.66 9.20
C THR A 21 -4.24 -21.49 9.76
N ASP A 22 -4.22 -21.32 11.08
CA ASP A 22 -3.43 -20.27 11.74
C ASP A 22 -1.95 -20.32 11.33
N ALA A 23 -1.36 -21.51 11.23
CA ALA A 23 0.02 -21.68 10.79
C ALA A 23 0.26 -21.22 9.35
N GLN A 24 -0.72 -21.38 8.45
CA GLN A 24 -0.65 -20.88 7.08
C GLN A 24 -0.82 -19.35 7.04
N ILE A 25 -1.76 -18.81 7.81
CA ILE A 25 -1.96 -17.36 7.97
C ILE A 25 -0.68 -16.71 8.49
N ASP A 26 -0.08 -17.26 9.55
CA ASP A 26 1.18 -16.76 10.12
C ASP A 26 2.27 -16.75 9.05
N LYS A 27 2.43 -17.83 8.28
CA LYS A 27 3.43 -17.91 7.19
C LYS A 27 3.25 -16.81 6.14
N VAL A 28 2.04 -16.59 5.64
CA VAL A 28 1.80 -15.64 4.53
C VAL A 28 1.75 -14.18 4.98
N THR A 29 1.39 -13.92 6.24
CA THR A 29 1.26 -12.55 6.75
C THR A 29 2.55 -11.99 7.34
N HIS A 30 3.35 -12.80 8.04
CA HIS A 30 4.56 -12.29 8.71
C HIS A 30 5.68 -13.32 8.88
N GLY A 31 5.37 -14.59 9.17
CA GLY A 31 6.35 -15.62 9.53
C GLY A 31 7.40 -15.89 8.45
N ASN A 32 7.01 -15.94 7.17
CA ASN A 32 7.98 -16.09 6.09
C ASN A 32 8.88 -14.86 5.96
N ALA A 33 8.33 -13.66 6.10
CA ALA A 33 9.09 -12.41 6.04
C ALA A 33 10.08 -12.31 7.21
N MET A 34 9.65 -12.60 8.44
CA MET A 34 10.51 -12.63 9.63
C MET A 34 11.72 -13.55 9.44
N ARG A 35 11.48 -14.78 8.96
CA ARG A 35 12.54 -15.75 8.69
C ARG A 35 13.48 -15.27 7.58
N PHE A 36 12.94 -14.77 6.48
CA PHE A 36 13.74 -14.36 5.31
C PHE A 36 14.60 -13.12 5.58
N PHE A 37 14.03 -12.12 6.27
CA PHE A 37 14.72 -10.88 6.60
C PHE A 37 15.48 -10.95 7.93
N ASN A 38 15.52 -12.11 8.59
CA ASN A 38 16.13 -12.30 9.91
C ASN A 38 15.67 -11.23 10.93
N PHE A 39 14.37 -10.93 10.92
CA PHE A 39 13.75 -9.91 11.73
C PHE A 39 12.71 -10.56 12.65
N ASP A 40 12.83 -10.34 13.96
CA ASP A 40 11.88 -10.87 14.95
C ASP A 40 11.31 -9.74 15.80
N PRO A 41 10.09 -9.24 15.49
CA PRO A 41 9.47 -8.16 16.24
C PRO A 41 9.05 -8.59 17.66
N PHE A 42 8.89 -9.89 17.92
CA PHE A 42 8.43 -10.39 19.21
C PHE A 42 9.51 -10.37 20.30
N LYS A 43 10.77 -10.06 19.94
CA LYS A 43 11.85 -9.77 20.90
C LYS A 43 11.62 -8.48 21.70
N HIS A 44 10.85 -7.55 21.13
CA HIS A 44 10.67 -6.21 21.69
C HIS A 44 9.20 -5.87 21.95
N HIS A 45 8.26 -6.62 21.37
CA HIS A 45 6.83 -6.36 21.47
C HIS A 45 6.07 -7.65 21.78
N ARG A 46 4.99 -7.56 22.53
CA ARG A 46 4.10 -8.70 22.74
C ARG A 46 3.20 -8.86 21.50
N ARG A 47 2.66 -10.05 21.26
CA ARG A 47 1.81 -10.30 20.08
C ARG A 47 0.58 -9.38 20.07
N GLU A 48 -0.01 -9.14 21.24
CA GLU A 48 -1.17 -8.28 21.41
C GLU A 48 -0.91 -6.82 21.01
N ASP A 49 0.34 -6.35 21.16
CA ASP A 49 0.75 -4.98 20.82
C ASP A 49 0.88 -4.77 19.30
N LEU A 50 0.95 -5.87 18.53
CA LEU A 50 1.19 -5.87 17.07
C LEU A 50 -0.05 -6.28 16.26
N THR A 51 -1.22 -6.31 16.88
CA THR A 51 -2.48 -6.50 16.15
C THR A 51 -2.83 -5.26 15.32
N VAL A 52 -3.62 -5.42 14.25
CA VAL A 52 -4.10 -4.28 13.43
C VAL A 52 -4.78 -3.22 14.30
N GLY A 53 -5.60 -3.65 15.26
CA GLY A 53 -6.28 -2.74 16.19
C GLY A 53 -5.32 -1.99 17.11
N ALA A 54 -4.34 -2.69 17.71
CA ALA A 54 -3.34 -2.08 18.57
C ALA A 54 -2.46 -1.06 17.81
N LEU A 55 -2.00 -1.41 16.61
CA LEU A 55 -1.17 -0.54 15.79
C LEU A 55 -1.94 0.71 15.30
N ARG A 56 -3.22 0.57 14.91
CA ARG A 56 -4.07 1.72 14.55
C ARG A 56 -4.36 2.62 15.76
N ALA A 57 -4.62 2.04 16.93
CA ALA A 57 -4.82 2.80 18.16
C ALA A 57 -3.57 3.60 18.55
N ARG A 58 -2.39 2.97 18.43
CA ARG A 58 -1.10 3.64 18.64
C ARG A 58 -0.85 4.76 17.64
N ALA A 59 -1.06 4.52 16.35
CA ALA A 59 -0.95 5.54 15.32
C ALA A 59 -1.83 6.76 15.63
N LYS A 60 -3.08 6.54 16.05
CA LYS A 60 -3.99 7.60 16.48
C LYS A 60 -3.47 8.36 17.71
N ALA A 61 -2.98 7.64 18.72
CA ALA A 61 -2.43 8.26 19.93
C ALA A 61 -1.18 9.11 19.65
N ASP A 62 -0.35 8.66 18.71
CA ASP A 62 0.87 9.33 18.27
C ASP A 62 0.60 10.46 17.24
N GLY A 63 -0.67 10.70 16.88
CA GLY A 63 -1.04 11.75 15.92
C GLY A 63 -0.63 11.46 14.47
N VAL A 64 -0.41 10.19 14.12
CA VAL A 64 -0.03 9.78 12.76
C VAL A 64 -1.24 9.86 11.82
N ASP A 65 -1.11 10.66 10.77
CA ASP A 65 -2.09 10.70 9.68
C ASP A 65 -1.94 9.47 8.78
N THR A 66 -2.98 8.64 8.75
CA THR A 66 -3.05 7.43 7.93
C THR A 66 -3.96 7.57 6.71
N THR A 67 -4.45 8.78 6.41
CA THR A 67 -5.34 9.00 5.28
C THR A 67 -4.63 8.75 3.93
N PRO A 68 -5.30 8.14 2.94
CA PRO A 68 -4.75 8.04 1.60
C PRO A 68 -4.46 9.43 1.01
N VAL A 69 -3.22 9.63 0.59
CA VAL A 69 -2.83 10.81 -0.16
C VAL A 69 -2.66 10.42 -1.62
N SER A 70 -3.43 11.06 -2.50
CA SER A 70 -3.20 10.99 -3.94
C SER A 70 -2.22 12.09 -4.31
N SER A 71 -0.98 11.70 -4.62
CA SER A 71 0.06 12.63 -5.09
C SER A 71 -0.17 13.08 -6.55
N GLY A 72 -1.24 12.60 -7.19
CA GLY A 72 -1.42 12.72 -8.62
C GLY A 72 -0.32 12.02 -9.42
N GLY A 73 -0.36 12.23 -10.73
CA GLY A 73 0.67 11.80 -11.67
C GLY A 73 0.59 12.68 -12.90
N ALA A 74 1.51 12.51 -13.84
CA ALA A 74 1.42 13.19 -15.11
C ALA A 74 0.07 12.86 -15.79
N LYS A 75 -0.61 13.90 -16.25
CA LYS A 75 -1.86 13.77 -16.99
C LYS A 75 -1.52 13.72 -18.48
N PRO A 76 -2.08 12.75 -19.25
CA PRO A 76 -1.80 12.68 -20.69
C PRO A 76 -2.36 13.87 -21.49
N LEU A 77 -3.41 14.50 -20.98
CA LEU A 77 -4.01 15.70 -21.58
C LEU A 77 -3.36 16.97 -21.00
N ALA A 78 -3.27 18.00 -21.83
CA ALA A 78 -2.76 19.29 -21.40
C ALA A 78 -3.72 19.97 -20.41
N GLU A 79 -3.19 20.91 -19.63
CA GLU A 79 -4.01 21.70 -18.72
C GLU A 79 -5.06 22.52 -19.50
N GLY A 80 -6.32 22.44 -19.08
CA GLY A 80 -7.45 23.10 -19.74
C GLY A 80 -8.04 22.34 -20.95
N GLU A 81 -7.45 21.23 -21.37
CA GLU A 81 -8.04 20.38 -22.42
C GLU A 81 -9.32 19.69 -21.90
N GLN A 82 -10.36 19.64 -22.73
CA GLN A 82 -11.60 18.95 -22.39
C GLN A 82 -11.35 17.45 -22.20
N ALA A 83 -11.94 16.87 -21.15
CA ALA A 83 -11.84 15.44 -20.90
C ALA A 83 -12.33 14.63 -22.11
N ARG A 84 -11.43 13.84 -22.70
CA ARG A 84 -11.69 12.95 -23.84
C ARG A 84 -10.96 11.62 -23.64
N PRO A 85 -11.34 10.56 -24.37
CA PRO A 85 -10.58 9.31 -24.37
C PRO A 85 -9.10 9.54 -24.67
N ILE A 86 -8.23 8.94 -23.85
CA ILE A 86 -6.78 9.01 -24.00
C ILE A 86 -6.34 8.06 -25.11
N THR A 87 -5.50 8.56 -26.02
CA THR A 87 -4.91 7.75 -27.09
C THR A 87 -3.47 7.36 -26.76
N SER A 88 -2.95 6.34 -27.45
CA SER A 88 -1.52 5.98 -27.34
C SER A 88 -0.59 7.16 -27.70
N GLY A 89 -1.02 8.04 -28.60
CA GLY A 89 -0.27 9.25 -28.96
C GLY A 89 -0.16 10.26 -27.82
N ASP A 90 -1.20 10.39 -26.99
CA ASP A 90 -1.18 11.25 -25.80
C ASP A 90 -0.18 10.73 -24.76
N LEU A 91 -0.12 9.39 -24.57
CA LEU A 91 0.85 8.75 -23.69
C LEU A 91 2.30 8.94 -24.19
N MET A 92 2.56 8.75 -25.49
CA MET A 92 3.89 8.94 -26.06
C MET A 92 4.38 10.38 -25.92
N LYS A 93 3.49 11.37 -26.13
CA LYS A 93 3.80 12.78 -25.86
C LYS A 93 4.15 13.00 -24.39
N MET A 94 3.31 12.49 -23.48
CA MET A 94 3.54 12.60 -22.04
C MET A 94 4.91 11.99 -21.65
N PHE A 95 5.25 10.78 -22.10
CA PHE A 95 6.55 10.17 -21.79
C PHE A 95 7.73 10.93 -22.38
N SER A 96 7.62 11.43 -23.62
CA SER A 96 8.68 12.21 -24.28
C SER A 96 8.99 13.52 -23.56
N HIS A 97 8.00 14.14 -22.90
CA HIS A 97 8.20 15.33 -22.08
C HIS A 97 9.01 15.02 -20.81
N HIS A 98 8.76 13.87 -20.16
CA HIS A 98 9.49 13.48 -18.95
C HIS A 98 10.94 13.06 -19.24
N SER A 99 11.21 12.42 -20.37
CA SER A 99 12.58 11.99 -20.73
C SER A 99 13.53 13.14 -21.03
N LYS A 100 13.01 14.34 -21.33
CA LYS A 100 13.82 15.55 -21.58
C LYS A 100 14.13 16.35 -20.31
N ALA A 101 13.43 16.06 -19.21
CA ALA A 101 13.60 16.75 -17.93
C ALA A 101 14.51 15.99 -16.94
N ALA A 102 15.06 14.83 -17.37
CA ALA A 102 15.95 13.97 -16.59
C ALA A 102 17.40 14.09 -17.05
#